data_AF-A0A510Y3B0-F1
#
_entry.id   AF-A0A510Y3B0-F1
#
_cell.length_a   1.000
_cell.length_b   1.000
_cell.length_c   1.000
_cell.angle_alpha   90.00
_cell.angle_beta   90.00
_cell.angle_gamma   90.00
#
_symmetry.space_group_name_H-M   'P 1'
#
loop_
_entity.id
_entity.type
_entity.pdbx_description
1 polymer ?
#
loop_
_entity_poly.entity_id
_entity_poly.type
_entity_poly.pdbx_seq_one_letter_code
_entity_poly.pdbx_strand_id
1 'polypeptide(L)'
;MKAYRRKFFYLPLHQEKMEPMSMDRVRQAGFDIVITRDDLPYMISFCREWRSYFEEKAKSVQSVYRPYVEDAAAFFDDQVEQMTLCTSPHHGTDKYILPLTEMVSSLMLAYDAFDRVMDEYHHMPAHFETALKYYRQFKMKVDTNKAQFILNHLPDLRLSVE
;
A
#
# COMPACT_ATOMS: atom_id res chain seq x y z
N MET A 1 1.38 19.08 -32.57
CA MET A 1 1.02 17.64 -32.53
C MET A 1 0.13 17.39 -31.32
N LYS A 2 -1.10 16.90 -31.49
CA LYS A 2 -1.88 16.40 -30.36
C LYS A 2 -1.19 15.12 -29.87
N ALA A 3 -0.56 15.15 -28.70
CA ALA A 3 -0.02 13.95 -28.08
C ALA A 3 -1.17 12.96 -27.88
N TYR A 4 -1.14 11.82 -28.56
CA TYR A 4 -2.07 10.73 -28.32
C TYR A 4 -1.83 10.22 -26.88
N ARG A 5 -2.75 10.54 -25.96
CA ARG A 5 -2.69 10.03 -24.59
C ARG A 5 -3.12 8.57 -24.60
N ARG A 6 -2.21 7.67 -24.23
CA ARG A 6 -2.52 6.24 -24.09
C ARG A 6 -3.49 6.08 -22.92
N LYS A 7 -4.57 5.33 -23.15
CA LYS A 7 -5.52 4.94 -22.09
C LYS A 7 -5.21 3.51 -21.69
N PHE A 8 -5.12 3.27 -20.40
CA PHE A 8 -4.87 1.95 -19.84
C PHE A 8 -6.15 1.40 -19.25
N PHE A 9 -6.34 0.09 -19.40
CA PHE A 9 -7.50 -0.62 -18.88
C PHE A 9 -7.03 -1.94 -18.27
N TYR A 10 -7.66 -2.35 -17.17
CA TYR A 10 -7.45 -3.64 -16.54
C TYR A 10 -8.73 -4.47 -16.63
N LEU A 11 -8.62 -5.76 -16.99
CA LEU A 11 -9.73 -6.71 -16.97
C LEU A 11 -9.45 -7.75 -15.90
N PRO A 12 -10.12 -7.70 -14.74
CA PRO A 12 -9.98 -8.72 -13.73
C PRO A 12 -10.40 -10.10 -14.27
N LEU A 13 -9.70 -11.17 -13.86
CA LEU A 13 -9.90 -12.54 -14.36
C LEU A 13 -11.36 -13.06 -14.28
N HIS A 14 -12.17 -12.48 -13.40
CA HIS A 14 -13.57 -12.90 -13.15
C HIS A 14 -14.59 -11.79 -13.40
N GLN A 15 -14.23 -10.73 -14.13
CA GLN A 15 -15.14 -9.64 -14.46
C GLN A 15 -15.28 -9.49 -15.98
N GLU A 16 -16.48 -9.14 -16.43
CA GLU A 16 -16.78 -8.91 -17.85
C GLU A 16 -16.46 -7.49 -18.33
N LYS A 17 -16.12 -6.59 -17.40
CA LYS A 17 -15.90 -5.17 -17.69
C LYS A 17 -14.46 -4.77 -17.41
N MET A 18 -13.86 -4.11 -18.38
CA MET A 18 -12.60 -3.41 -18.21
C MET A 18 -12.79 -2.19 -17.30
N GLU A 19 -11.89 -2.01 -16.34
CA GLU A 19 -11.82 -0.79 -15.55
C GLU A 19 -10.73 0.15 -16.09
N PRO A 20 -10.98 1.47 -16.17
CA PRO A 20 -9.96 2.43 -16.56
C PRO A 20 -8.87 2.51 -15.49
N MET A 21 -7.62 2.50 -15.93
CA MET A 21 -6.45 2.64 -15.08
C MET A 21 -5.85 4.03 -15.30
N SER A 22 -6.07 4.91 -14.34
CA SER A 22 -5.49 6.26 -14.25
C SER A 22 -4.75 6.40 -12.92
N MET A 23 -3.87 7.40 -12.81
CA MET A 23 -3.17 7.67 -11.54
C MET A 23 -4.13 8.00 -10.38
N ASP A 24 -5.20 8.73 -10.67
CA ASP A 24 -6.20 9.07 -9.64
C ASP A 24 -6.93 7.81 -9.18
N ARG A 25 -7.29 6.92 -10.12
CA ARG A 25 -7.93 5.64 -9.80
C ARG A 25 -7.02 4.78 -8.92
N VAL A 26 -5.75 4.58 -9.26
CA VAL A 26 -4.86 3.71 -8.47
C VAL A 26 -4.49 4.29 -7.10
N ARG A 27 -4.64 5.60 -6.90
CA ARG A 27 -4.47 6.26 -5.60
C ARG A 27 -5.71 6.20 -4.71
N GLN A 28 -6.90 6.06 -5.29
CA GLN A 28 -8.16 6.02 -4.55
C GLN A 28 -8.72 4.60 -4.39
N ALA A 29 -8.47 3.74 -5.38
CA ALA A 29 -8.83 2.33 -5.37
C ALA A 29 -7.88 1.55 -4.47
N GLY A 30 -8.34 0.39 -4.00
CA GLY A 30 -7.56 -0.43 -3.11
C GLY A 30 -8.43 -1.42 -2.34
N PHE A 31 -7.95 -1.81 -1.17
CA PHE A 31 -8.68 -2.67 -0.26
C PHE A 31 -8.32 -2.36 1.19
N ASP A 32 -9.25 -2.71 2.07
CA ASP A 32 -9.11 -2.46 3.50
C ASP A 32 -8.45 -3.63 4.21
N ILE A 33 -7.51 -3.35 5.11
CA ILE A 33 -7.07 -4.31 6.14
C ILE A 33 -7.74 -3.93 7.45
N VAL A 34 -8.40 -4.91 8.08
CA VAL A 34 -9.13 -4.69 9.33
C VAL A 34 -8.25 -5.06 10.50
N ILE A 35 -7.83 -4.06 11.27
CA ILE A 35 -6.92 -4.18 12.41
C ILE A 35 -7.73 -4.14 13.71
N THR A 36 -7.47 -5.07 14.62
CA THR A 36 -8.07 -5.05 15.96
C THR A 36 -7.39 -4.01 16.83
N ARG A 37 -8.13 -3.38 17.75
CA ARG A 37 -7.59 -2.35 18.65
C ARG A 37 -6.35 -2.82 19.41
N ASP A 38 -6.35 -4.06 19.89
CA ASP A 38 -5.23 -4.65 20.62
C ASP A 38 -3.94 -4.75 19.77
N ASP A 39 -4.09 -4.79 18.44
CA ASP A 39 -2.99 -4.90 17.51
C ASP A 39 -2.49 -3.54 17.01
N LEU A 40 -3.16 -2.44 17.37
CA LEU A 40 -2.78 -1.09 16.93
C LEU A 40 -1.33 -0.73 17.27
N PRO A 41 -0.80 -1.00 18.48
CA PRO A 41 0.59 -0.68 18.79
C PRO A 41 1.58 -1.38 17.85
N TYR A 42 1.33 -2.66 17.52
CA TYR A 42 2.14 -3.42 16.57
C TYR A 42 2.04 -2.85 15.17
N MET A 43 0.82 -2.54 14.72
CA MET A 43 0.61 -2.00 13.38
C MET A 43 1.23 -0.61 13.21
N ILE A 44 1.19 0.24 14.24
CA ILE A 44 1.90 1.52 14.27
C ILE A 44 3.41 1.29 14.08
N SER A 45 4.00 0.31 14.78
CA SER A 45 5.41 -0.04 14.59
C SER A 45 5.69 -0.50 13.17
N PHE A 46 4.84 -1.36 12.59
CA PHE A 46 5.03 -1.84 11.21
C PHE A 46 4.93 -0.70 10.19
N CYS A 47 3.97 0.22 10.35
CA CYS A 47 3.86 1.38 9.47
C CYS A 47 5.06 2.32 9.59
N ARG A 48 5.67 2.47 10.78
CA ARG A 48 6.92 3.22 10.93
C ARG A 48 8.07 2.56 10.18
N GLU A 49 8.23 1.24 10.30
CA GLU A 49 9.24 0.50 9.54
C GLU A 49 9.05 0.64 8.03
N TRP A 50 7.82 0.49 7.54
CA TRP A 50 7.51 0.68 6.12
C TRP A 50 7.78 2.12 5.67
N ARG A 51 7.35 3.12 6.44
CA ARG A 51 7.64 4.52 6.16
C ARG A 51 9.14 4.75 5.99
N SER A 52 9.95 4.37 6.99
CA SER A 52 11.40 4.55 6.95
C SER A 52 12.02 3.82 5.77
N TYR A 53 11.58 2.59 5.50
CA TYR A 53 12.04 1.83 4.34
C TYR A 53 11.74 2.56 3.02
N PHE A 54 10.53 3.07 2.83
CA PHE A 54 10.15 3.79 1.61
C PHE A 54 10.88 5.13 1.46
N GLU A 55 11.11 5.87 2.55
CA GLU A 55 11.92 7.09 2.55
C GLU A 55 13.37 6.83 2.11
N GLU A 56 13.98 5.74 2.58
CA GLU A 56 15.31 5.33 2.15
C GLU A 56 15.31 4.86 0.70
N LYS A 57 14.29 4.07 0.32
CA LYS A 57 14.19 3.53 -1.03
C LYS A 57 14.08 4.63 -2.08
N ALA A 58 13.33 5.70 -1.78
CA ALA A 58 13.15 6.87 -2.65
C ALA A 58 14.48 7.54 -3.05
N LYS A 59 15.50 7.48 -2.19
CA LYS A 59 16.84 8.02 -2.46
C LYS A 59 17.61 7.21 -3.51
N SER A 60 17.30 5.92 -3.64
CA SER A 60 18.02 4.96 -4.49
C SER A 60 17.36 4.68 -5.84
N VAL A 61 16.06 4.97 -5.98
CA VAL A 61 15.32 4.71 -7.23
C VAL A 61 15.57 5.79 -8.29
N GLN A 62 15.34 5.44 -9.55
CA GLN A 62 15.43 6.39 -10.65
C GLN A 62 14.45 7.57 -10.42
N SER A 63 14.84 8.76 -10.87
CA SER A 63 14.11 10.01 -10.62
C SER A 63 12.65 9.97 -11.08
N VAL A 64 12.34 9.25 -12.16
CA VAL A 64 10.98 9.11 -12.68
C VAL A 64 10.06 8.34 -11.73
N TYR A 65 10.60 7.38 -10.95
CA TYR A 65 9.81 6.56 -10.03
C TYR A 65 9.76 7.11 -8.61
N ARG A 66 10.70 8.00 -8.25
CA ARG A 66 10.82 8.57 -6.90
C ARG A 66 9.49 9.09 -6.32
N PRO A 67 8.67 9.87 -7.06
CA PRO A 67 7.43 10.40 -6.49
C PRO A 67 6.45 9.31 -6.03
N TYR A 68 6.39 8.17 -6.71
CA TYR A 68 5.48 7.08 -6.32
C TYR A 68 5.97 6.37 -5.05
N VAL A 69 7.29 6.27 -4.87
CA VAL A 69 7.90 5.70 -3.66
C VAL A 69 7.71 6.65 -2.47
N GLU A 70 7.84 7.96 -2.71
CA GLU A 70 7.53 9.00 -1.72
C GLU A 70 6.05 9.00 -1.31
N ASP A 71 5.13 8.81 -2.27
CA ASP A 71 3.69 8.66 -1.99
C ASP A 71 3.42 7.50 -1.00
N ALA A 72 4.16 6.38 -1.10
CA ALA A 72 4.02 5.26 -0.17
C ALA A 72 4.55 5.59 1.23
N ALA A 73 5.66 6.30 1.34
CA ALA A 73 6.17 6.76 2.63
C ALA A 73 5.18 7.72 3.32
N ALA A 74 4.68 8.71 2.58
CA ALA A 74 3.69 9.66 3.07
C ALA A 74 2.40 8.96 3.52
N PHE A 75 1.93 7.99 2.74
CA PHE A 75 0.79 7.16 3.14
C PHE A 75 0.99 6.53 4.52
N PHE A 76 2.12 5.86 4.77
CA PHE A 76 2.33 5.20 6.05
C PHE A 76 2.51 6.19 7.21
N ASP A 77 3.06 7.38 6.95
CA ASP A 77 3.13 8.44 7.96
C ASP A 77 1.74 8.91 8.38
N ASP A 78 0.86 9.17 7.41
CA ASP A 78 -0.54 9.51 7.67
C ASP A 78 -1.24 8.40 8.47
N GLN A 79 -1.03 7.13 8.11
CA GLN A 79 -1.63 6.01 8.83
C GLN A 79 -1.12 5.89 10.28
N VAL A 80 0.14 6.22 10.55
CA VAL A 80 0.67 6.28 11.93
C VAL A 80 -0.05 7.35 12.74
N GLU A 81 -0.26 8.54 12.16
CA GLU A 81 -1.00 9.62 12.82
C GLU A 81 -2.44 9.19 13.12
N GLN A 82 -3.17 8.68 12.11
CA GLN A 82 -4.56 8.26 12.25
C GLN A 82 -4.73 7.13 13.27
N MET A 83 -3.88 6.09 13.21
CA MET A 83 -3.94 4.99 14.18
C MET A 83 -3.63 5.46 15.60
N THR A 84 -2.68 6.39 15.76
CA THR A 84 -2.33 6.95 17.08
C THR A 84 -3.53 7.66 17.70
N LEU A 85 -4.28 8.44 16.91
CA LEU A 85 -5.52 9.07 17.39
C LEU A 85 -6.55 8.02 17.86
N CYS A 86 -6.68 6.91 17.13
CA CYS A 86 -7.58 5.80 17.47
C CYS A 86 -7.18 5.02 18.74
N THR A 87 -5.95 5.17 19.25
CA THR A 87 -5.55 4.52 20.51
C THR A 87 -6.21 5.15 21.75
N SER A 88 -6.69 6.39 21.65
CA SER A 88 -7.28 7.13 22.77
C SER A 88 -8.48 6.37 23.39
N PRO A 89 -8.61 6.32 24.73
CA PRO A 89 -9.73 5.67 25.42
C PRO A 89 -11.11 6.18 24.99
N HIS A 90 -11.18 7.41 24.47
CA HIS A 90 -12.42 8.04 24.03
C HIS A 90 -12.91 7.57 22.65
N HIS A 91 -12.07 6.87 21.87
CA HIS A 91 -12.51 6.24 20.63
C HIS A 91 -13.20 4.91 20.96
N GLY A 92 -14.49 4.84 20.66
CA GLY A 92 -15.36 3.67 20.94
C GLY A 92 -15.31 2.56 19.89
N THR A 93 -14.34 2.59 18.97
CA THR A 93 -14.20 1.58 17.91
C THR A 93 -13.17 0.52 18.30
N ASP A 94 -13.56 -0.75 18.24
CA ASP A 94 -12.67 -1.89 18.54
C ASP A 94 -11.73 -2.25 17.37
N LYS A 95 -11.83 -1.53 16.25
CA LYS A 95 -11.11 -1.81 15.02
C LYS A 95 -10.66 -0.53 14.34
N TYR A 96 -9.55 -0.63 13.62
CA TYR A 96 -9.07 0.37 12.67
C TYR A 96 -9.08 -0.22 11.26
N ILE A 97 -9.39 0.63 10.28
CA ILE A 97 -9.39 0.26 8.87
C ILE A 97 -8.16 0.91 8.23
N LEU A 98 -7.22 0.08 7.78
CA LEU A 98 -6.06 0.53 7.00
C LEU A 98 -6.41 0.44 5.50
N PRO A 99 -6.64 1.58 4.81
CA PRO A 99 -7.08 1.59 3.42
C PRO A 99 -5.88 1.52 2.48
N LEU A 100 -5.38 0.31 2.20
CA LEU A 100 -4.25 0.14 1.28
C LEU A 100 -4.69 0.42 -0.14
N THR A 101 -4.11 1.48 -0.73
CA THR A 101 -4.37 1.83 -2.13
C THR A 101 -3.73 0.83 -3.08
N GLU A 102 -4.18 0.78 -4.33
CA GLU A 102 -3.56 -0.05 -5.37
C GLU A 102 -2.12 0.37 -5.62
N MET A 103 -1.82 1.66 -5.55
CA MET A 103 -0.45 2.18 -5.61
C MET A 103 0.41 1.59 -4.48
N VAL A 104 -0.01 1.77 -3.23
CA VAL A 104 0.76 1.35 -2.06
C VAL A 104 0.91 -0.17 -2.04
N SER A 105 -0.17 -0.92 -2.25
CA SER A 105 -0.11 -2.39 -2.29
C SER A 105 0.78 -2.93 -3.41
N SER A 106 0.79 -2.28 -4.58
CA SER A 106 1.71 -2.63 -5.67
C SER A 106 3.18 -2.43 -5.27
N LEU A 107 3.48 -1.31 -4.61
CA LEU A 107 4.83 -1.01 -4.13
C LEU A 107 5.24 -1.94 -2.98
N MET A 108 4.33 -2.27 -2.07
CA MET A 108 4.56 -3.26 -1.02
C MET A 108 4.93 -4.63 -1.60
N LEU A 109 4.25 -5.06 -2.67
CA LEU A 109 4.60 -6.29 -3.39
C LEU A 109 5.95 -6.17 -4.10
N ALA A 110 6.22 -5.06 -4.80
CA ALA A 110 7.45 -4.88 -5.57
C ALA A 110 8.72 -4.92 -4.72
N TYR A 111 8.58 -4.58 -3.44
CA TYR A 111 9.69 -4.45 -2.50
C TYR A 111 9.67 -5.46 -1.36
N ASP A 112 8.77 -6.44 -1.41
CA ASP A 112 8.56 -7.45 -0.37
C ASP A 112 8.49 -6.82 1.04
N ALA A 113 7.73 -5.72 1.16
CA ALA A 113 7.73 -4.87 2.34
C ALA A 113 7.27 -5.61 3.62
N PHE A 114 6.33 -6.54 3.47
CA PHE A 114 5.90 -7.40 4.58
C PHE A 114 6.99 -8.37 5.03
N ASP A 115 7.72 -8.98 4.09
CA ASP A 115 8.76 -9.96 4.42
C ASP A 115 9.89 -9.29 5.21
N ARG A 116 10.22 -8.03 4.89
CA ARG A 116 11.16 -7.21 5.67
C ARG A 116 10.74 -7.02 7.13
N VAL A 117 9.46 -6.72 7.37
CA VAL A 117 8.92 -6.58 8.74
C VAL A 117 8.92 -7.92 9.45
N MET A 118 8.58 -9.01 8.75
CA MET A 118 8.64 -10.35 9.31
C MET A 118 10.07 -10.73 9.72
N ASP A 119 11.06 -10.39 8.91
CA ASP A 119 12.48 -10.59 9.19
C ASP A 119 12.97 -9.73 10.36
N GLU A 120 12.59 -8.45 10.42
CA GLU A 120 12.99 -7.56 11.53
C GLU A 120 12.46 -8.08 12.89
N TYR A 121 11.21 -8.53 12.90
CA TYR A 121 10.53 -8.94 14.14
C TYR A 121 10.55 -10.46 14.40
N HIS A 122 11.36 -11.24 13.67
CA HIS A 122 11.40 -12.70 13.81
C HIS A 122 11.79 -13.18 15.22
N HIS A 123 12.53 -12.35 15.98
CA HIS A 123 12.91 -12.63 17.36
C HIS A 123 11.85 -12.22 18.41
N MET A 124 10.75 -11.57 17.98
CA MET A 124 9.69 -11.08 18.85
C MET A 124 8.37 -11.80 18.51
N PRO A 125 8.04 -12.93 19.17
CA PRO A 125 6.93 -13.80 18.77
C PRO A 125 5.60 -13.08 18.59
N ALA A 126 5.23 -12.17 19.50
CA ALA A 126 3.99 -11.41 19.41
C ALA A 126 3.95 -10.44 18.22
N HIS A 127 5.07 -9.83 17.86
CA HIS A 127 5.16 -8.96 16.68
C HIS A 127 5.08 -9.81 15.41
N PHE A 128 5.82 -10.92 15.36
CA PHE A 128 5.82 -11.83 14.23
C PHE A 128 4.43 -12.43 13.95
N GLU A 129 3.74 -12.92 14.98
CA GLU A 129 2.38 -13.48 14.83
C GLU A 129 1.39 -12.43 14.33
N THR A 130 1.49 -11.20 14.86
CA THR A 130 0.64 -10.08 14.44
C THR A 130 0.94 -9.69 12.99
N ALA A 131 2.22 -9.59 12.61
CA ALA A 131 2.63 -9.30 11.23
C ALA A 131 2.13 -10.41 10.27
N LEU A 132 2.25 -11.68 10.65
CA LEU A 132 1.77 -12.82 9.86
C LEU A 132 0.24 -12.79 9.67
N LYS A 133 -0.51 -12.42 10.72
CA LYS A 133 -1.97 -12.25 10.66
C LYS A 133 -2.37 -11.24 9.57
N TYR A 134 -1.74 -10.08 9.55
CA TYR A 134 -2.08 -9.02 8.57
C TYR A 134 -1.50 -9.27 7.19
N TYR A 135 -0.34 -9.92 7.10
CA TYR A 135 0.21 -10.40 5.84
C TYR A 135 -0.73 -11.37 5.13
N ARG A 136 -1.37 -12.29 5.86
CA ARG A 136 -2.40 -13.19 5.29
C ARG A 136 -3.60 -12.42 4.74
N GLN A 137 -4.07 -11.39 5.45
CA GLN A 137 -5.15 -10.53 4.95
C GLN A 137 -4.74 -9.81 3.66
N PHE A 138 -3.53 -9.25 3.63
CA PHE A 138 -2.97 -8.60 2.45
C PHE A 138 -2.90 -9.56 1.26
N LYS A 139 -2.28 -10.73 1.43
CA LYS A 139 -2.11 -11.74 0.38
C LYS A 139 -3.42 -12.28 -0.19
N MET A 140 -4.48 -12.36 0.61
CA MET A 140 -5.80 -12.78 0.14
C MET A 140 -6.51 -11.72 -0.72
N LYS A 141 -6.20 -10.43 -0.52
CA LYS A 141 -6.91 -9.32 -1.18
C LYS A 141 -6.14 -8.71 -2.34
N VAL A 142 -4.81 -8.79 -2.32
CA VAL A 142 -3.97 -8.17 -3.34
C VAL A 142 -4.06 -8.92 -4.67
N ASP A 143 -4.27 -8.18 -5.75
CA ASP A 143 -4.19 -8.70 -7.11
C ASP A 143 -2.78 -8.47 -7.66
N THR A 144 -1.97 -9.54 -7.72
CA THR A 144 -0.58 -9.47 -8.17
C THR A 144 -0.44 -9.11 -9.64
N ASN A 145 -1.40 -9.51 -10.49
CA ASN A 145 -1.38 -9.20 -11.92
C ASN A 145 -1.68 -7.72 -12.14
N LYS A 146 -2.69 -7.20 -11.42
CA LYS A 146 -3.01 -5.77 -11.43
C LYS A 146 -1.84 -4.94 -10.91
N ALA A 147 -1.22 -5.37 -9.81
CA ALA A 147 -0.06 -4.71 -9.25
C ALA A 147 1.10 -4.63 -10.23
N GLN A 148 1.45 -5.74 -10.88
CA GLN A 148 2.50 -5.77 -11.89
C GLN A 148 2.15 -4.86 -13.09
N PHE A 149 0.88 -4.85 -13.50
CA PHE A 149 0.41 -3.95 -14.56
C PHE A 149 0.61 -2.47 -14.19
N ILE A 150 0.22 -2.07 -12.97
CA ILE A 150 0.40 -0.69 -12.48
C ILE A 150 1.88 -0.32 -12.51
N LEU A 151 2.75 -1.15 -11.94
CA LEU A 151 4.19 -0.90 -11.85
C LEU A 151 4.84 -0.72 -13.23
N ASN A 152 4.46 -1.54 -14.20
CA ASN A 152 4.98 -1.47 -15.57
C ASN A 152 4.59 -0.18 -16.31
N HIS A 153 3.54 0.50 -15.87
CA HIS A 153 2.98 1.66 -16.56
C HIS A 153 2.97 2.94 -15.72
N LEU A 154 3.59 2.97 -14.53
CA LEU A 154 3.59 4.14 -13.65
C LEU A 154 3.90 5.48 -14.35
N PRO A 155 4.96 5.60 -15.19
CA PRO A 155 5.25 6.86 -15.87
C PRO A 155 4.17 7.26 -16.89
N ASP A 156 3.56 6.27 -17.54
CA ASP A 156 2.54 6.49 -18.57
C ASP A 156 1.17 6.82 -17.96
N LEU A 157 0.84 6.23 -16.81
CA LEU A 157 -0.39 6.51 -16.07
C LEU A 157 -0.47 7.99 -15.64
N ARG A 158 0.68 8.62 -15.37
CA ARG A 158 0.74 10.06 -15.03
C ARG A 158 0.31 10.96 -16.19
N LEU A 159 0.46 10.47 -17.43
CA LEU A 159 0.12 11.20 -18.65
C LEU A 159 -1.31 10.91 -19.13
N SER A 160 -1.95 9.88 -18.58
CA SER A 160 -3.36 9.57 -18.81
C SER A 160 -4.25 10.38 -17.86
N VAL A 161 -4.87 11.43 -18.38
CA VAL A 161 -5.97 12.17 -17.70
C VAL A 161 -7.22 11.96 -18.55
N GLU A 162 -8.34 11.68 -17.89
CA GLU A 162 -9.67 11.52 -18.50
C GLU A 162 -10.17 12.77 -19.23
#